data_AF-A0A8J6RD17-F1
#
_entry.id   AF-A0A8J6RD17-F1
#
_cell.length_a   1.000
_cell.length_b   1.000
_cell.length_c   1.000
_cell.angle_alpha   90.00
_cell.angle_beta   90.00
_cell.angle_gamma   90.00
#
_symmetry.space_group_name_H-M   'P 1'
#
loop_
_entity.id
_entity.type
_entity.pdbx_description
1 polymer ?
#
loop_
_entity_poly.entity_id
_entity_poly.type
_entity_poly.pdbx_seq_one_letter_code
_entity_poly.pdbx_strand_id
1 'polypeptide(L)'
;MKNALETLRSHLQTLVALAQSGNPDGRVLQAQFLLAQQQFQHQMLPLGEDLPSAQPVLTEINRTLRLLAMDVAFLQTARQSTTAQQRQQQMLEKLGQLLTFCQALEQAIANPT
;
A
#
# COMPACT_ATOMS: atom_id res chain seq x y z
N MET A 1 -17.02 4.61 4.24
CA MET A 1 -16.38 3.29 4.06
C MET A 1 -15.94 3.05 2.62
N LYS A 2 -16.87 2.96 1.64
CA LYS A 2 -16.52 2.74 0.22
C LYS A 2 -15.53 3.79 -0.33
N ASN A 3 -15.80 5.08 -0.10
CA ASN A 3 -14.90 6.17 -0.50
C ASN A 3 -13.49 6.07 0.12
N ALA A 4 -13.36 5.56 1.36
CA ALA A 4 -12.07 5.47 2.04
C ALA A 4 -11.19 4.36 1.44
N LEU A 5 -11.79 3.21 1.15
CA LEU A 5 -11.15 2.09 0.47
C LEU A 5 -10.79 2.45 -0.99
N GLU A 6 -11.68 3.13 -1.71
CA GLU A 6 -11.42 3.62 -3.07
C GLU A 6 -10.25 4.61 -3.09
N THR A 7 -10.19 5.50 -2.10
CA THR A 7 -9.07 6.47 -1.96
C THR A 7 -7.75 5.76 -1.67
N LEU A 8 -7.73 4.77 -0.76
CA LEU A 8 -6.53 3.96 -0.53
C LEU A 8 -6.09 3.25 -1.81
N ARG A 9 -7.03 2.62 -2.53
CA ARG A 9 -6.77 1.92 -3.79
C ARG A 9 -6.19 2.86 -4.84
N SER A 10 -6.72 4.06 -4.96
CA SER A 10 -6.18 5.11 -5.86
C SER A 10 -4.75 5.50 -5.49
N HIS A 11 -4.45 5.68 -4.19
CA HIS A 11 -3.08 5.96 -3.77
C HIS A 11 -2.11 4.84 -4.11
N LEU A 12 -2.52 3.58 -3.91
CA LEU A 12 -1.72 2.39 -4.25
C LEU A 12 -1.52 2.25 -5.76
N GLN A 13 -2.54 2.49 -6.58
CA GLN A 13 -2.42 2.47 -8.05
C GLN A 13 -1.48 3.56 -8.54
N THR A 14 -1.53 4.75 -7.94
CA THR A 14 -0.58 5.82 -8.24
C THR A 14 0.85 5.41 -7.89
N LEU A 15 1.07 4.76 -6.74
CA LEU A 15 2.39 4.19 -6.40
C LEU A 15 2.87 3.18 -7.42
N VAL A 16 1.99 2.31 -7.91
CA VAL A 16 2.33 1.34 -8.98
C VAL A 16 2.79 2.08 -10.23
N ALA A 17 2.03 3.08 -10.69
CA ALA A 17 2.38 3.85 -11.88
C ALA A 17 3.73 4.57 -11.74
N LEU A 18 3.98 5.18 -10.57
CA LEU A 18 5.26 5.84 -10.27
C LEU A 18 6.41 4.82 -10.23
N ALA A 19 6.20 3.68 -9.57
CA ALA A 19 7.19 2.63 -9.42
C ALA A 19 7.44 1.86 -10.73
N GLN A 20 6.57 1.93 -11.74
CA GLN A 20 6.79 1.34 -13.07
C GLN A 20 7.48 2.29 -14.04
N SER A 21 7.66 3.56 -13.68
CA SER A 21 8.39 4.52 -14.52
C SER A 21 9.85 4.08 -14.72
N GLY A 22 10.44 4.41 -15.87
CA GLY A 22 11.80 3.99 -16.21
C GLY A 22 12.90 4.59 -15.30
N ASN A 23 12.59 5.65 -14.56
CA ASN A 23 13.46 6.24 -13.54
C ASN A 23 12.60 6.79 -12.39
N PRO A 24 12.18 5.92 -11.45
CA PRO A 24 11.27 6.31 -10.38
C PRO A 24 11.93 7.32 -9.44
N ASP A 25 11.30 8.47 -9.24
CA ASP A 25 11.74 9.46 -8.27
C ASP A 25 11.38 9.00 -6.85
N GLY A 26 12.41 8.66 -6.06
CA GLY A 26 12.25 8.20 -4.69
C GLY A 26 11.54 9.19 -3.76
N ARG A 27 11.64 10.50 -4.00
CA ARG A 27 10.91 11.52 -3.21
C ARG A 27 9.43 11.50 -3.53
N VAL A 28 9.07 11.37 -4.81
CA VAL A 28 7.68 11.28 -5.25
C VAL A 28 7.04 9.98 -4.77
N LEU A 29 7.77 8.86 -4.84
CA LEU A 29 7.34 7.58 -4.25
C LEU A 29 7.09 7.70 -2.74
N GLN A 30 8.01 8.34 -2.01
CA GLN A 30 7.86 8.56 -0.58
C GLN A 30 6.64 9.41 -0.24
N ALA A 31 6.44 10.53 -0.94
CA ALA A 31 5.28 11.39 -0.73
C ALA A 31 3.97 10.63 -0.97
N GLN A 32 3.87 9.88 -2.08
CA GLN A 32 2.68 9.11 -2.40
C GLN A 32 2.46 7.95 -1.41
N PHE A 33 3.53 7.32 -0.93
CA PHE A 33 3.46 6.28 0.10
C PHE A 33 2.89 6.82 1.41
N LEU A 34 3.34 8.00 1.84
CA LEU A 34 2.83 8.63 3.06
C LEU A 34 1.33 8.93 2.97
N LEU A 35 0.83 9.35 1.80
CA LEU A 35 -0.62 9.53 1.59
C LEU A 35 -1.38 8.21 1.73
N ALA A 36 -0.90 7.13 1.11
CA ALA A 36 -1.51 5.80 1.23
C ALA A 36 -1.52 5.33 2.69
N GLN A 37 -0.38 5.48 3.39
CA GLN A 37 -0.23 5.07 4.78
C GLN A 37 -1.14 5.87 5.71
N GLN A 38 -1.20 7.19 5.56
CA GLN A 38 -2.05 8.08 6.35
C GLN A 38 -3.53 7.74 6.15
N GLN A 39 -3.94 7.55 4.89
CA GLN A 39 -5.30 7.16 4.55
C GLN A 39 -5.69 5.85 5.25
N PHE A 40 -4.82 4.83 5.19
CA PHE A 40 -5.08 3.56 5.87
C PHE A 40 -5.19 3.73 7.39
N GLN A 41 -4.22 4.40 8.01
CA GLN A 41 -4.17 4.54 9.47
C GLN A 41 -5.36 5.31 10.03
N HIS A 42 -5.80 6.38 9.37
CA HIS A 42 -6.87 7.23 9.89
C HIS A 42 -8.28 6.78 9.48
N GLN A 43 -8.45 6.21 8.28
CA GLN A 43 -9.78 5.96 7.73
C GLN A 43 -10.14 4.47 7.65
N MET A 44 -9.16 3.57 7.79
CA MET A 44 -9.38 2.14 7.59
C MET A 44 -9.07 1.29 8.82
N LEU A 45 -7.96 1.57 9.51
CA LEU A 45 -7.56 0.79 10.69
C LEU A 45 -8.63 0.80 11.81
N PRO A 46 -9.30 1.94 12.12
CA PRO A 46 -10.35 1.95 13.15
C PRO A 46 -11.55 1.04 12.83
N LEU A 47 -11.79 0.72 11.55
CA LEU A 47 -12.90 -0.14 11.15
C LEU A 47 -12.77 -1.57 11.71
N GLY A 48 -11.56 -2.01 12.05
CA GLY A 48 -11.33 -3.33 12.61
C GLY A 48 -11.92 -3.51 14.02
N GLU A 49 -12.12 -2.40 14.75
CA GLU A 49 -12.78 -2.42 16.06
C GLU A 49 -14.29 -2.65 15.91
N ASP A 50 -14.90 -2.04 14.89
CA ASP A 50 -16.34 -2.14 14.62
C ASP A 50 -16.73 -3.36 13.79
N LEU A 51 -15.80 -3.90 12.99
CA LEU A 51 -16.04 -5.00 12.07
C LEU A 51 -14.98 -6.11 12.23
N PRO A 52 -15.20 -7.07 13.14
CA PRO A 52 -14.25 -8.16 13.41
C PRO A 52 -13.91 -9.01 12.18
N SER A 53 -14.85 -9.17 11.23
CA SER A 53 -14.61 -9.90 9.97
C SER A 53 -13.56 -9.23 9.08
N ALA A 54 -13.36 -7.92 9.21
CA ALA A 54 -12.35 -7.16 8.46
C ALA A 54 -10.97 -7.13 9.15
N GLN A 55 -10.91 -7.39 10.46
CA GLN A 55 -9.69 -7.28 11.27
C GLN A 55 -8.49 -8.10 10.74
N PRO A 56 -8.66 -9.35 10.26
CA PRO A 56 -7.54 -10.11 9.70
C PRO A 56 -6.95 -9.44 8.45
N VAL A 57 -7.80 -8.95 7.55
CA VAL A 57 -7.37 -8.29 6.31
C VAL A 57 -6.69 -6.94 6.61
N LEU A 58 -7.25 -6.17 7.55
CA LEU A 58 -6.64 -4.90 8.00
C LEU A 58 -5.25 -5.13 8.61
N THR A 59 -5.06 -6.22 9.34
CA THR A 59 -3.76 -6.59 9.94
C THR A 59 -2.72 -6.87 8.85
N GLU A 60 -3.08 -7.62 7.80
CA GLU A 60 -2.19 -7.91 6.68
C GLU A 60 -1.87 -6.66 5.83
N ILE A 61 -2.85 -5.76 5.64
CA ILE A 61 -2.59 -4.46 4.99
C ILE A 61 -1.60 -3.64 5.83
N ASN A 62 -1.79 -3.54 7.15
CA ASN A 62 -0.87 -2.78 8.01
C ASN A 62 0.55 -3.36 7.95
N ARG A 63 0.68 -4.68 8.05
CA ARG A 63 1.96 -5.38 7.94
C ARG A 63 2.64 -5.08 6.60
N THR A 64 1.91 -5.18 5.51
CA THR A 64 2.47 -5.00 4.17
C THR A 64 2.86 -3.55 3.92
N LEU A 65 2.10 -2.57 4.40
CA LEU A 65 2.47 -1.15 4.37
C LEU A 65 3.77 -0.86 5.15
N ARG A 66 4.00 -1.52 6.30
CA ARG A 66 5.26 -1.38 7.05
C ARG A 66 6.45 -1.92 6.26
N LEU A 67 6.30 -3.06 5.58
CA LEU A 67 7.34 -3.61 4.72
C LEU A 67 7.62 -2.72 3.51
N LEU A 68 6.55 -2.20 2.88
CA LEU A 68 6.64 -1.28 1.76
C LEU A 68 7.41 0.01 2.13
N ALA A 69 7.26 0.49 3.36
CA ALA A 69 8.01 1.65 3.87
C ALA A 69 9.53 1.45 3.76
N MET A 70 10.02 0.24 4.04
CA MET A 70 11.45 -0.07 3.91
C MET A 70 11.87 0.02 2.44
N ASP A 71 11.12 -0.59 1.52
CA ASP A 71 11.48 -0.59 0.10
C ASP A 71 11.50 0.83 -0.49
N VAL A 72 10.55 1.68 -0.10
CA VAL A 72 10.51 3.10 -0.49
C VAL A 72 11.74 3.86 0.02
N ALA A 73 12.13 3.67 1.28
CA ALA A 73 13.32 4.30 1.85
C ALA A 73 14.63 3.80 1.19
N PHE A 74 14.69 2.51 0.85
CA PHE A 74 15.81 1.95 0.10
C PHE A 74 15.91 2.53 -1.31
N LEU A 75 14.81 2.63 -2.04
CA LEU A 75 14.79 3.23 -3.37
C LEU A 75 15.21 4.70 -3.37
N GLN A 76 14.84 5.45 -2.33
CA GLN A 76 15.27 6.85 -2.17
C GLN A 76 16.79 7.01 -2.01
N THR A 77 17.47 6.01 -1.43
CA THR A 77 18.90 6.09 -1.07
C THR A 77 19.80 5.25 -1.97
N ALA A 78 19.22 4.38 -2.81
CA ALA A 78 19.96 3.49 -3.71
C ALA A 78 20.78 4.27 -4.73
N ARG A 79 22.09 3.98 -4.77
CA ARG A 79 23.04 4.57 -5.74
C ARG A 79 23.46 3.60 -6.85
N GLN A 80 23.19 2.30 -6.67
CA GLN A 80 23.51 1.25 -7.62
C GLN A 80 22.24 0.82 -8.37
N SER A 81 22.30 0.82 -9.70
CA SER A 81 21.17 0.54 -10.58
C SER A 81 20.58 -0.86 -10.37
N THR A 82 21.42 -1.89 -10.20
CA THR A 82 20.97 -3.28 -9.99
C THR A 82 20.19 -3.43 -8.68
N THR A 83 20.66 -2.81 -7.59
CA THR A 83 19.97 -2.84 -6.30
C THR A 83 18.66 -2.05 -6.35
N ALA A 84 18.63 -0.93 -7.07
CA ALA A 84 17.41 -0.15 -7.29
C ALA A 84 16.35 -0.96 -8.05
N GLN A 85 16.72 -1.66 -9.13
CA GLN A 85 15.81 -2.50 -9.91
C GLN A 85 15.24 -3.66 -9.07
N GLN A 86 16.07 -4.34 -8.28
CA GLN A 86 15.58 -5.41 -7.41
C GLN A 86 14.59 -4.89 -6.36
N ARG A 87 14.86 -3.71 -5.78
CA ARG A 87 13.95 -3.07 -4.81
C ARG A 87 12.67 -2.57 -5.45
N GLN A 88 12.73 -2.05 -6.66
CA GLN A 88 11.57 -1.66 -7.46
C GLN A 88 10.66 -2.86 -7.71
N GLN A 89 11.23 -4.02 -8.07
CA GLN A 89 10.47 -5.26 -8.25
C GLN A 89 9.78 -5.70 -6.94
N GLN A 90 10.50 -5.72 -5.82
CA GLN A 90 9.93 -6.05 -4.51
C GLN A 90 8.82 -5.09 -4.09
N MET A 91 8.98 -3.80 -4.38
CA MET A 91 7.96 -2.78 -4.15
C MET A 91 6.69 -3.09 -4.96
N LEU A 92 6.83 -3.41 -6.25
CA LEU A 92 5.70 -3.75 -7.13
C LEU A 92 4.96 -5.00 -6.66
N GLU A 93 5.67 -6.02 -6.20
CA GLU A 93 5.06 -7.24 -5.63
C GLU A 93 4.21 -6.92 -4.39
N LYS A 94 4.72 -6.10 -3.47
CA LYS A 94 3.98 -5.68 -2.27
C LYS A 94 2.78 -4.81 -2.61
N LEU A 95 2.91 -3.91 -3.58
CA LEU A 95 1.78 -3.11 -4.07
C LEU A 95 0.69 -4.00 -4.67
N GLY A 96 1.07 -5.04 -5.42
CA GLY A 96 0.15 -6.07 -5.91
C GLY A 96 -0.60 -6.76 -4.76
N GLN A 97 0.13 -7.19 -3.72
CA GLN A 97 -0.49 -7.79 -2.52
C GLN A 97 -1.47 -6.84 -1.83
N LEU A 98 -1.10 -5.57 -1.66
CA LEU A 98 -1.97 -4.55 -1.07
C LEU A 98 -3.26 -4.34 -1.86
N LEU A 99 -3.18 -4.35 -3.20
CA LEU A 99 -4.37 -4.26 -4.05
C LEU A 99 -5.27 -5.48 -3.91
N THR A 100 -4.71 -6.70 -3.82
CA THR A 100 -5.47 -7.92 -3.54
C THR A 100 -6.14 -7.86 -2.16
N PHE A 101 -5.45 -7.37 -1.12
CA PHE A 101 -6.06 -7.18 0.19
C PHE A 101 -7.16 -6.11 0.17
N CYS A 102 -7.02 -5.05 -0.63
CA CYS A 102 -8.09 -4.07 -0.83
C CYS A 102 -9.34 -4.69 -1.47
N GLN A 103 -9.21 -5.71 -2.32
CA GLN A 103 -10.35 -6.45 -2.85
C GLN A 103 -10.97 -7.36 -1.80
N ALA A 104 -10.15 -8.10 -1.04
CA ALA A 104 -10.63 -8.95 0.04
C ALA A 104 -11.39 -8.14 1.12
N LEU A 105 -10.87 -6.95 1.45
CA LEU A 105 -11.50 -6.04 2.40
C LEU A 105 -12.85 -5.50 1.89
N GLU A 106 -12.97 -5.23 0.58
CA GLU A 106 -14.24 -4.85 -0.03
C GLU A 106 -15.30 -5.94 0.18
N GLN A 107 -14.93 -7.21 0.01
CA GLN A 107 -15.83 -8.35 0.21
C GLN A 107 -16.20 -8.54 1.69
N ALA A 108 -15.24 -8.38 2.61
CA ALA A 108 -15.48 -8.49 4.04
C ALA A 108 -16.42 -7.40 4.58
N ILE A 109 -16.33 -6.18 4.03
CA ILE A 109 -17.23 -5.07 4.36
C ILE A 109 -18.62 -5.28 3.75
N ALA A 110 -18.71 -5.79 2.52
CA ALA A 110 -19.98 -6.02 1.83
C ALA A 110 -20.81 -7.16 2.45
N ASN A 111 -20.15 -8.17 3.02
CA ASN A 111 -20.79 -9.33 3.64
C ASN A 111 -20.31 -9.50 5.10
N PRO A 112 -20.80 -8.69 6.04
CA PRO A 112 -20.50 -8.87 7.45
C PRO A 112 -21.23 -10.13 7.96
N THR A 113 -20.53 -11.28 8.00
CA THR A 113 -21.01 -12.51 8.66
C THR A 113 -21.13 -12.33 10.16
#